data_AF-A0A975PGV8-F1
#
_entry.id   AF-A0A975PGV8-F1
#
_cell.length_a   1.000
_cell.length_b   1.000
_cell.length_c   1.000
_cell.angle_alpha   90.00
_cell.angle_beta   90.00
_cell.angle_gamma   90.00
#
_symmetry.space_group_name_H-M   'P 1'
#
loop_
_entity.id
_entity.type
_entity.pdbx_description
1 polymer ?
#
loop_
_entity_poly.entity_id
_entity_poly.type
_entity_poly.pdbx_seq_one_letter_code
_entity_poly.pdbx_strand_id
1 'polypeptide(L)'
;MNSPSRPTSPSRLALALLLAVCPVLSAQTVSTTTPPAGTAPVRELYLPAKIGHVPEGNDWQNPESVFCFKRSKSTEYFAMFWAKEYGDDPMANPDSRQRFNVDEVLKEADRYYDYYVKTLKWFNPATAAAAKYKMLIFVIPDDKSGTAWGGETEGKIGTFWTPATRINKGPYGVVAHELGHSFQSVIRADGAQRFTTGEMSEMTSQYMLWQVLPEWQTFENYHLKAFMKDTHLAFMHPDNQYHTCYPLEYWSFRHGPEFIGRMWREVLKGEDPVMTYKRLTGIDQERFNNEMYDACRRFVTWDLPRIEKVAARYADQHVTSLKPVADGAYQIAAEKVPQNYGYNAIGLKVPAGEAKVAVDFKGLAGAEGFSQEHVDKAGWRYGFLAHKEDGTRVYSGIFSKAEGGATFTVPAGTRNLWLVVMGAPTEHWTHPRAPRGKEGVPYEQWPYQFRLTGTAPVDGIVH
;
A
#
# COMPACT_ATOMS: atom_id res chain seq x y z
N MET A 1 -29.64 48.35 40.86
CA MET A 1 -30.94 48.96 41.23
C MET A 1 -31.95 48.63 40.14
N ASN A 2 -32.89 47.75 40.51
CA ASN A 2 -34.28 47.61 40.04
C ASN A 2 -34.65 47.88 38.57
N SER A 3 -34.93 46.79 37.85
CA SER A 3 -36.11 46.65 36.96
C SER A 3 -37.41 47.04 37.73
N PRO A 4 -38.55 47.47 37.13
CA PRO A 4 -39.26 46.68 36.10
C PRO A 4 -40.23 47.41 35.13
N SER A 5 -40.88 46.58 34.29
CA SER A 5 -42.31 46.66 33.86
C SER A 5 -42.71 47.27 32.49
N ARG A 6 -43.13 46.36 31.58
CA ARG A 6 -44.25 46.48 30.60
C ARG A 6 -45.58 46.79 31.34
N PRO A 7 -46.77 47.09 30.72
CA PRO A 7 -47.26 46.73 29.35
C PRO A 7 -48.20 47.76 28.65
N THR A 8 -48.64 47.45 27.41
CA THR A 8 -50.05 47.33 26.94
C THR A 8 -50.24 47.68 25.44
N SER A 9 -50.86 46.75 24.71
CA SER A 9 -51.51 46.84 23.38
C SER A 9 -52.87 47.58 23.53
N PRO A 10 -53.71 47.95 22.51
CA PRO A 10 -53.74 47.40 21.14
C PRO A 10 -54.25 48.28 19.95
N SER A 11 -53.96 47.78 18.74
CA SER A 11 -54.88 47.66 17.58
C SER A 11 -55.18 48.81 16.59
N ARG A 12 -55.29 48.35 15.32
CA ARG A 12 -56.04 48.84 14.12
C ARG A 12 -55.32 49.85 13.21
N LEU A 13 -54.91 49.48 11.99
CA LEU A 13 -55.62 49.12 10.74
C LEU A 13 -55.80 50.32 9.79
N ALA A 14 -55.41 50.10 8.51
CA ALA A 14 -55.76 50.78 7.25
C ALA A 14 -54.49 51.28 6.53
N LEU A 15 -53.91 50.55 5.57
CA LEU A 15 -54.37 50.22 4.21
C LEU A 15 -54.49 51.46 3.30
N ALA A 16 -53.48 51.68 2.46
CA ALA A 16 -53.61 52.38 1.19
C ALA A 16 -52.67 51.73 0.16
N LEU A 17 -53.30 51.16 -0.87
CA LEU A 17 -52.71 50.50 -2.05
C LEU A 17 -52.02 51.52 -2.95
N LEU A 18 -50.81 51.22 -3.44
CA LEU A 18 -50.28 51.78 -4.69
C LEU A 18 -50.05 50.64 -5.69
N LEU A 19 -50.77 50.67 -6.79
CA LEU A 19 -50.61 49.80 -7.95
C LEU A 19 -49.35 50.18 -8.73
N ALA A 20 -48.42 49.25 -8.88
CA ALA A 20 -47.38 49.29 -9.89
C ALA A 20 -47.56 48.08 -10.83
N VAL A 21 -47.72 48.38 -12.12
CA VAL A 21 -47.91 47.44 -13.22
C VAL A 21 -46.55 46.83 -13.59
N CYS A 22 -46.39 45.52 -13.47
CA CYS A 22 -45.24 44.77 -13.99
C CYS A 22 -45.66 43.98 -15.25
N PRO A 23 -44.82 43.93 -16.30
CA PRO A 23 -45.14 43.18 -17.51
C PRO A 23 -44.96 41.68 -17.27
N VAL A 24 -45.88 40.89 -17.83
CA VAL A 24 -45.86 39.43 -17.81
C VAL A 24 -44.76 38.91 -18.74
N LEU A 25 -43.66 38.41 -18.16
CA LEU A 25 -42.76 37.49 -18.85
C LEU A 25 -43.20 36.06 -18.54
N SER A 26 -43.56 35.33 -19.59
CA SER A 26 -43.89 33.91 -19.54
C SER A 26 -42.67 33.10 -19.11
N ALA A 27 -42.59 32.74 -17.83
CA ALA A 27 -41.66 31.73 -17.34
C ALA A 27 -42.13 30.35 -17.82
N GLN A 28 -41.41 29.76 -18.78
CA GLN A 28 -41.51 28.32 -19.01
C GLN A 28 -41.01 27.62 -17.75
N THR A 29 -41.92 26.97 -17.03
CA THR A 29 -41.58 26.06 -15.94
C THR A 29 -40.85 24.86 -16.54
N VAL A 30 -39.52 24.90 -16.52
CA VAL A 30 -38.72 23.69 -16.65
C VAL A 30 -38.94 22.91 -15.35
N SER A 31 -39.71 21.82 -15.43
CA SER A 31 -39.78 20.83 -14.36
C SER A 31 -38.39 20.25 -14.15
N THR A 32 -37.64 20.80 -13.19
CA THR A 32 -36.47 20.13 -12.64
C THR A 32 -36.99 18.99 -11.76
N THR A 33 -37.18 17.82 -12.36
CA THR A 33 -37.29 16.58 -11.60
C THR A 33 -35.99 16.37 -10.87
N THR A 34 -35.96 16.67 -9.58
CA THR A 34 -34.89 16.21 -8.69
C THR A 34 -34.89 14.68 -8.75
N PRO A 35 -33.77 14.03 -9.15
CA PRO A 35 -33.69 12.58 -9.11
C PRO A 35 -33.90 12.09 -7.66
N PRO A 36 -34.45 10.89 -7.46
CA PRO A 36 -34.54 10.31 -6.14
C PRO A 36 -33.13 10.25 -5.52
N ALA A 37 -33.03 10.54 -4.23
CA ALA A 37 -31.80 10.29 -3.48
C ALA A 37 -31.46 8.79 -3.58
N GLY A 38 -30.41 8.44 -4.33
CA GLY A 38 -29.94 7.06 -4.44
C GLY A 38 -29.27 6.63 -5.74
N THR A 39 -29.33 7.41 -6.82
CA THR A 39 -28.57 7.09 -8.06
C THR A 39 -27.30 7.94 -8.14
N ALA A 40 -26.14 7.28 -8.22
CA ALA A 40 -24.89 7.97 -8.51
C ALA A 40 -25.00 8.72 -9.85
N PRO A 41 -24.44 9.94 -9.98
CA PRO A 41 -24.46 10.65 -11.25
C PRO A 41 -23.77 9.82 -12.34
N VAL A 42 -24.36 9.78 -13.53
CA VAL A 42 -23.79 9.08 -14.68
C VAL A 42 -22.42 9.68 -15.02
N ARG A 43 -21.36 8.86 -14.99
CA ARG A 43 -20.00 9.27 -15.30
C ARG A 43 -19.83 9.62 -16.78
N GLU A 44 -19.21 10.76 -17.04
CA GLU A 44 -18.94 11.25 -18.40
C GLU A 44 -17.72 10.56 -19.01
N LEU A 45 -17.81 10.16 -20.28
CA LEU A 45 -16.63 9.82 -21.07
C LEU A 45 -16.02 11.12 -21.59
N TYR A 46 -14.83 11.48 -21.08
CA TYR A 46 -14.08 12.62 -21.54
C TYR A 46 -12.72 12.17 -22.07
N LEU A 47 -12.41 12.52 -23.32
CA LEU A 47 -11.17 12.18 -24.01
C LEU A 47 -10.37 13.46 -24.26
N PRO A 48 -9.34 13.76 -23.44
CA PRO A 48 -8.47 14.91 -23.62
C PRO A 48 -7.79 14.93 -25.00
N ALA A 49 -7.41 16.14 -25.45
CA ALA A 49 -6.70 16.31 -26.71
C ALA A 49 -5.32 15.63 -26.70
N LYS A 50 -4.69 15.51 -25.52
CA LYS A 50 -3.42 14.82 -25.31
C LYS A 50 -3.58 13.76 -24.22
N ILE A 51 -3.34 12.52 -24.60
CA ILE A 51 -3.33 11.36 -23.71
C ILE A 51 -2.02 10.63 -23.96
N GLY A 52 -1.31 10.22 -22.90
CA GLY A 52 -0.07 9.45 -23.05
C GLY A 52 -0.29 8.20 -23.90
N HIS A 53 0.72 7.77 -24.67
CA HIS A 53 0.66 6.59 -25.55
C HIS A 53 -0.50 6.57 -26.58
N VAL A 54 -1.21 7.68 -26.78
CA VAL A 54 -2.16 7.90 -27.87
C VAL A 54 -1.51 8.82 -28.89
N PRO A 55 -1.53 8.49 -30.20
CA PRO A 55 -0.96 9.37 -31.22
C PRO A 55 -1.57 10.77 -31.21
N GLU A 56 -0.75 11.80 -31.42
CA GLU A 56 -1.25 13.16 -31.58
C GLU A 56 -2.19 13.23 -32.79
N GLY A 57 -3.37 13.83 -32.60
CA GLY A 57 -4.39 13.91 -33.64
C GLY A 57 -5.16 12.61 -33.92
N ASN A 58 -5.12 11.62 -33.02
CA ASN A 58 -5.93 10.40 -33.17
C ASN A 58 -7.42 10.74 -33.34
N ASP A 59 -7.99 10.41 -34.51
CA ASP A 59 -9.41 10.59 -34.79
C ASP A 59 -10.21 9.39 -34.27
N TRP A 60 -11.01 9.61 -33.23
CA TRP A 60 -11.80 8.58 -32.55
C TRP A 60 -12.93 7.99 -33.41
N GLN A 61 -13.35 8.67 -34.49
CA GLN A 61 -14.40 8.19 -35.39
C GLN A 61 -13.82 7.44 -36.61
N ASN A 62 -12.55 7.66 -36.94
CA ASN A 62 -11.91 7.02 -38.07
C ASN A 62 -11.43 5.60 -37.71
N PRO A 63 -11.96 4.53 -38.35
CA PRO A 63 -11.52 3.15 -38.10
C PRO A 63 -10.04 2.89 -38.39
N GLU A 64 -9.39 3.73 -39.20
CA GLU A 64 -7.95 3.62 -39.54
C GLU A 64 -7.01 4.23 -38.50
N SER A 65 -7.53 5.04 -37.56
CA SER A 65 -6.78 5.53 -36.40
C SER A 65 -6.30 4.39 -35.51
N VAL A 66 -5.25 4.61 -34.72
CA VAL A 66 -4.77 3.59 -33.77
C VAL A 66 -5.89 3.20 -32.82
N PHE A 67 -6.57 4.18 -32.23
CA PHE A 67 -7.75 3.98 -31.38
C PHE A 67 -8.99 4.60 -32.01
N CYS A 68 -10.14 3.96 -31.87
CA CYS A 68 -11.43 4.52 -32.31
C CYS A 68 -12.59 3.90 -31.53
N PHE A 69 -13.80 4.48 -31.63
CA PHE A 69 -14.98 3.99 -30.93
C PHE A 69 -15.41 2.59 -31.37
N LYS A 70 -15.14 2.18 -32.62
CA LYS A 70 -15.40 0.82 -33.11
C LYS A 70 -14.60 -0.23 -32.31
N ARG A 71 -13.40 0.14 -31.84
CA ARG A 71 -12.52 -0.69 -31.01
C ARG A 71 -12.47 -0.16 -29.58
N SER A 72 -13.67 -0.02 -29.00
CA SER A 72 -13.84 0.42 -27.63
C SER A 72 -15.01 -0.27 -26.96
N LYS A 73 -14.98 -0.34 -25.63
CA LYS A 73 -16.10 -0.77 -24.79
C LYS A 73 -16.10 0.00 -23.48
N SER A 74 -17.28 0.28 -22.94
CA SER A 74 -17.42 1.03 -21.68
C SER A 74 -18.31 0.31 -20.68
N THR A 75 -17.99 0.49 -19.40
CA THR A 75 -18.83 0.12 -18.25
C THR A 75 -19.33 1.38 -17.56
N GLU A 76 -19.85 1.29 -16.33
CA GLU A 76 -20.13 2.48 -15.51
C GLU A 76 -18.86 3.29 -15.24
N TYR A 77 -17.76 2.62 -14.87
CA TYR A 77 -16.54 3.26 -14.38
C TYR A 77 -15.47 3.45 -15.44
N PHE A 78 -15.42 2.61 -16.48
CA PHE A 78 -14.32 2.60 -17.44
C PHE A 78 -14.77 2.80 -18.88
N ALA A 79 -13.86 3.35 -19.68
CA ALA A 79 -13.87 3.22 -21.13
C ALA A 79 -12.53 2.62 -21.58
N MET A 80 -12.59 1.47 -22.22
CA MET A 80 -11.44 0.75 -22.76
C MET A 80 -11.37 0.91 -24.26
N PHE A 81 -10.19 1.24 -24.76
CA PHE A 81 -9.85 1.31 -26.19
C PHE A 81 -8.69 0.36 -26.47
N TRP A 82 -8.66 -0.23 -27.66
CA TRP A 82 -7.53 -1.05 -28.09
C TRP A 82 -7.01 -0.67 -29.47
N ALA A 83 -5.70 -0.83 -29.65
CA ALA A 83 -5.03 -0.51 -30.88
C ALA A 83 -5.55 -1.35 -32.06
N LYS A 84 -5.56 -0.76 -33.26
CA LYS A 84 -6.08 -1.40 -34.48
C LYS A 84 -5.44 -2.73 -34.85
N GLU A 85 -4.19 -2.95 -34.46
CA GLU A 85 -3.47 -4.21 -34.71
C GLU A 85 -4.11 -5.42 -34.02
N TYR A 86 -4.91 -5.20 -32.98
CA TYR A 86 -5.60 -6.28 -32.28
C TYR A 86 -6.89 -6.73 -32.99
N GLY A 87 -7.32 -6.02 -34.04
CA GLY A 87 -8.54 -6.30 -34.78
C GLY A 87 -9.81 -5.75 -34.11
N ASP A 88 -10.96 -5.97 -34.76
CA ASP A 88 -12.26 -5.57 -34.22
C ASP A 88 -12.67 -6.44 -33.01
N ASP A 89 -12.31 -7.72 -33.03
CA ASP A 89 -12.43 -8.64 -31.91
C ASP A 89 -11.04 -9.13 -31.48
N PRO A 90 -10.50 -8.65 -30.35
CA PRO A 90 -9.21 -9.10 -29.84
C PRO A 90 -9.11 -10.60 -29.59
N MET A 91 -10.22 -11.29 -29.30
CA MET A 91 -10.23 -12.74 -29.12
C MET A 91 -10.06 -13.51 -30.43
N ALA A 92 -10.38 -12.88 -31.57
CA ALA A 92 -10.16 -13.43 -32.90
C ALA A 92 -8.72 -13.18 -33.43
N ASN A 93 -7.85 -12.51 -32.66
CA ASN A 93 -6.49 -12.24 -33.09
C ASN A 93 -5.74 -13.54 -33.45
N PRO A 94 -5.02 -13.61 -34.59
CA PRO A 94 -4.30 -14.81 -34.98
C PRO A 94 -3.15 -15.16 -34.02
N ASP A 95 -2.49 -14.17 -33.39
CA ASP A 95 -1.50 -14.41 -32.34
C ASP A 95 -2.21 -14.59 -31.00
N SER A 96 -2.27 -15.84 -30.53
CA SER A 96 -2.89 -16.19 -29.25
C SER A 96 -2.34 -15.43 -28.04
N ARG A 97 -1.11 -14.90 -28.09
CA ARG A 97 -0.49 -14.09 -27.01
C ARG A 97 -1.00 -12.66 -26.98
N GLN A 98 -1.61 -12.20 -28.07
CA GLN A 98 -2.19 -10.87 -28.21
C GLN A 98 -3.72 -10.87 -28.03
N ARG A 99 -4.32 -12.04 -27.81
CA ARG A 99 -5.74 -12.13 -27.44
C ARG A 99 -5.96 -11.57 -26.06
N PHE A 100 -7.10 -10.92 -25.82
CA PHE A 100 -7.55 -10.55 -24.49
C PHE A 100 -9.07 -10.44 -24.50
N ASN A 101 -9.70 -10.87 -23.41
CA ASN A 101 -11.14 -10.79 -23.28
C ASN A 101 -11.52 -9.43 -22.68
N VAL A 102 -12.02 -8.53 -23.52
CA VAL A 102 -12.45 -7.16 -23.13
C VAL A 102 -13.46 -7.19 -21.99
N ASP A 103 -14.38 -8.15 -22.01
CA ASP A 103 -15.49 -8.23 -21.05
C ASP A 103 -15.03 -8.71 -19.69
N GLU A 104 -14.17 -9.72 -19.63
CA GLU A 104 -13.59 -10.19 -18.37
C GLU A 104 -12.63 -9.14 -17.78
N VAL A 105 -11.84 -8.44 -18.60
CA VAL A 105 -10.96 -7.36 -18.12
C VAL A 105 -11.78 -6.22 -17.52
N LEU A 106 -12.83 -5.76 -18.19
CA LEU A 106 -13.68 -4.67 -17.69
C LEU A 106 -14.48 -5.07 -16.46
N LYS A 107 -15.00 -6.30 -16.40
CA LYS A 107 -15.68 -6.85 -15.23
C LYS A 107 -14.77 -6.88 -14.00
N GLU A 108 -13.52 -7.31 -14.15
CA GLU A 108 -12.55 -7.32 -13.06
C GLU A 108 -12.11 -5.90 -12.69
N ALA A 109 -11.92 -5.00 -13.67
CA ALA A 109 -11.64 -3.59 -13.41
C ALA A 109 -12.77 -2.92 -12.58
N ASP A 110 -14.04 -3.15 -12.93
CA ASP A 110 -15.19 -2.66 -12.16
C ASP A 110 -15.19 -3.22 -10.73
N ARG A 111 -14.89 -4.52 -10.55
CA ARG A 111 -14.76 -5.16 -9.23
C ARG A 111 -13.65 -4.51 -8.40
N TYR A 112 -12.50 -4.22 -9.00
CA TYR A 112 -11.37 -3.55 -8.34
C TYR A 112 -11.72 -2.12 -7.95
N TYR A 113 -12.29 -1.36 -8.88
CA TYR A 113 -12.77 0.00 -8.64
C TYR A 113 -13.74 0.04 -7.45
N ASP A 114 -14.73 -0.84 -7.45
CA ASP A 114 -15.71 -0.95 -6.38
C ASP A 114 -15.05 -1.21 -5.03
N TYR A 115 -14.08 -2.13 -4.97
CA TYR A 115 -13.36 -2.40 -3.72
C TYR A 115 -12.56 -1.18 -3.25
N TYR A 116 -11.84 -0.51 -4.16
CA TYR A 116 -11.01 0.65 -3.84
C TYR A 116 -11.86 1.83 -3.33
N VAL A 117 -13.02 2.08 -3.91
CA VAL A 117 -13.92 3.16 -3.47
C VAL A 117 -14.75 2.75 -2.25
N LYS A 118 -15.36 1.56 -2.24
CA LYS A 118 -16.34 1.17 -1.22
C LYS A 118 -15.67 0.63 0.05
N THR A 119 -14.56 -0.10 -0.06
CA THR A 119 -13.85 -0.72 1.07
C THR A 119 -12.67 0.12 1.52
N LEU A 120 -11.75 0.46 0.62
CA LEU A 120 -10.56 1.27 0.96
C LEU A 120 -10.87 2.76 1.10
N LYS A 121 -12.12 3.15 0.79
CA LYS A 121 -12.61 4.55 0.86
C LYS A 121 -11.67 5.52 0.17
N TRP A 122 -11.06 5.14 -0.95
CA TRP A 122 -9.93 5.89 -1.53
C TRP A 122 -10.24 7.37 -1.78
N PHE A 123 -11.46 7.64 -2.25
CA PHE A 123 -12.08 8.96 -2.27
C PHE A 123 -13.59 8.83 -2.08
N ASN A 124 -14.26 9.95 -1.77
CA ASN A 124 -15.72 9.99 -1.70
C ASN A 124 -16.31 10.18 -3.10
N PRO A 125 -17.03 9.20 -3.67
CA PRO A 125 -17.55 9.31 -5.04
C PRO A 125 -18.63 10.39 -5.21
N ALA A 126 -19.23 10.89 -4.13
CA ALA A 126 -20.21 11.98 -4.21
C ALA A 126 -19.58 13.36 -4.37
N THR A 127 -18.31 13.53 -4.00
CA THR A 127 -17.65 14.84 -3.95
C THR A 127 -16.34 14.91 -4.73
N ALA A 128 -15.68 13.78 -4.96
CA ALA A 128 -14.37 13.73 -5.60
C ALA A 128 -14.46 14.13 -7.08
N ALA A 129 -13.55 14.99 -7.53
CA ALA A 129 -13.41 15.37 -8.94
C ALA A 129 -13.13 14.14 -9.81
N ALA A 130 -12.37 13.17 -9.28
CA ALA A 130 -12.08 11.88 -9.90
C ALA A 130 -13.34 11.04 -10.17
N ALA A 131 -14.45 11.33 -9.48
CA ALA A 131 -15.70 10.59 -9.65
C ALA A 131 -16.56 11.08 -10.82
N LYS A 132 -16.22 12.23 -11.44
CA LYS A 132 -16.99 12.82 -12.54
C LYS A 132 -16.84 12.05 -13.86
N TYR A 133 -15.65 11.53 -14.12
CA TYR A 133 -15.30 10.92 -15.41
C TYR A 133 -15.17 9.40 -15.29
N LYS A 134 -15.35 8.72 -16.43
CA LYS A 134 -14.89 7.35 -16.60
C LYS A 134 -13.36 7.33 -16.61
N MET A 135 -12.76 6.35 -15.95
CA MET A 135 -11.33 6.07 -16.09
C MET A 135 -11.06 5.43 -17.47
N LEU A 136 -9.88 5.69 -18.01
CA LEU A 136 -9.52 5.27 -19.36
C LEU A 136 -8.56 4.08 -19.31
N ILE A 137 -8.82 3.07 -20.14
CA ILE A 137 -7.94 1.91 -20.34
C ILE A 137 -7.51 1.87 -21.80
N PHE A 138 -6.21 1.85 -22.06
CA PHE A 138 -5.66 1.71 -23.41
C PHE A 138 -4.88 0.42 -23.54
N VAL A 139 -5.34 -0.49 -24.40
CA VAL A 139 -4.52 -1.61 -24.87
C VAL A 139 -3.65 -1.10 -26.02
N ILE A 140 -2.44 -0.69 -25.68
CA ILE A 140 -1.50 -0.02 -26.57
C ILE A 140 -0.80 -1.02 -27.49
N PRO A 141 -0.24 -0.58 -28.64
CA PRO A 141 0.54 -1.45 -29.50
C PRO A 141 1.68 -2.17 -28.77
N ASP A 142 1.97 -3.40 -29.17
CA ASP A 142 3.02 -4.20 -28.51
C ASP A 142 4.43 -3.72 -28.91
N ASP A 143 5.04 -2.93 -28.04
CA ASP A 143 6.41 -2.44 -28.18
C ASP A 143 7.48 -3.44 -27.72
N LYS A 144 7.09 -4.68 -27.38
CA LYS A 144 7.92 -5.75 -26.83
C LYS A 144 8.54 -5.47 -25.46
N SER A 145 8.26 -4.33 -24.82
CA SER A 145 8.71 -4.05 -23.47
C SER A 145 7.94 -4.84 -22.41
N GLY A 146 6.68 -5.18 -22.70
CA GLY A 146 5.77 -5.83 -21.75
C GLY A 146 5.42 -4.95 -20.54
N THR A 147 5.64 -3.63 -20.65
CA THR A 147 5.45 -2.67 -19.57
C THR A 147 4.01 -2.16 -19.59
N ALA A 148 3.40 -2.10 -18.42
CA ALA A 148 2.13 -1.41 -18.23
C ALA A 148 2.36 -0.19 -17.35
N TRP A 149 1.47 0.80 -17.44
CA TRP A 149 1.56 2.05 -16.69
C TRP A 149 0.19 2.48 -16.19
N GLY A 150 0.14 2.93 -14.95
CA GLY A 150 -1.01 3.56 -14.33
C GLY A 150 -0.73 4.99 -13.93
N GLY A 151 -1.76 5.83 -13.97
CA GLY A 151 -1.62 7.24 -13.63
C GLY A 151 -2.87 8.02 -13.96
N GLU A 152 -2.68 9.23 -14.47
CA GLU A 152 -3.80 10.09 -14.82
C GLU A 152 -3.53 10.88 -16.10
N THR A 153 -4.62 11.41 -16.67
CA THR A 153 -4.58 12.43 -17.71
C THR A 153 -5.27 13.72 -17.22
N GLU A 154 -4.65 14.87 -17.51
CA GLU A 154 -5.09 16.23 -17.14
C GLU A 154 -5.33 16.48 -15.64
N GLY A 155 -4.58 15.81 -14.77
CA GLY A 155 -4.69 15.89 -13.32
C GLY A 155 -5.90 15.18 -12.72
N LYS A 156 -6.84 14.67 -13.52
CA LYS A 156 -8.21 14.36 -13.05
C LYS A 156 -8.84 13.06 -13.56
N ILE A 157 -8.30 12.45 -14.62
CA ILE A 157 -8.86 11.23 -15.22
C ILE A 157 -7.91 10.07 -14.96
N GLY A 158 -8.32 9.08 -14.16
CA GLY A 158 -7.51 7.87 -13.96
C GLY A 158 -7.28 7.17 -15.29
N THR A 159 -6.04 6.86 -15.63
CA THR A 159 -5.68 6.31 -16.93
C THR A 159 -4.65 5.19 -16.76
N PHE A 160 -4.88 4.08 -17.45
CA PHE A 160 -4.02 2.90 -17.46
C PHE A 160 -3.73 2.47 -18.90
N TRP A 161 -2.46 2.15 -19.17
CA TRP A 161 -1.95 1.69 -20.45
C TRP A 161 -1.31 0.31 -20.29
N THR A 162 -1.67 -0.62 -21.16
CA THR A 162 -1.13 -1.99 -21.10
C THR A 162 -0.95 -2.59 -22.47
N PRO A 163 0.11 -3.36 -22.72
CA PRO A 163 0.14 -4.26 -23.87
C PRO A 163 -0.82 -5.43 -23.62
N ALA A 164 -1.32 -6.03 -24.70
CA ALA A 164 -2.23 -7.18 -24.65
C ALA A 164 -1.65 -8.36 -23.84
N THR A 165 -0.33 -8.58 -23.91
CA THR A 165 0.37 -9.69 -23.26
C THR A 165 0.22 -9.70 -21.73
N ARG A 166 -0.02 -8.54 -21.11
CA ARG A 166 -0.18 -8.39 -19.66
C ARG A 166 -1.61 -8.63 -19.19
N ILE A 167 -2.58 -8.60 -20.11
CA ILE A 167 -4.01 -8.85 -19.87
C ILE A 167 -4.55 -10.02 -20.71
N ASN A 168 -3.65 -10.85 -21.26
CA ASN A 168 -4.02 -11.98 -22.10
C ASN A 168 -4.85 -13.03 -21.35
N LYS A 169 -4.60 -13.17 -20.04
CA LYS A 169 -5.32 -14.09 -19.14
C LYS A 169 -5.37 -13.57 -17.71
N GLY A 170 -6.37 -14.02 -16.97
CA GLY A 170 -6.51 -13.78 -15.54
C GLY A 170 -5.31 -14.31 -14.72
N PRO A 171 -5.12 -13.82 -13.48
CA PRO A 171 -6.08 -13.04 -12.68
C PRO A 171 -6.01 -11.51 -12.87
N TYR A 172 -5.35 -11.00 -13.93
CA TYR A 172 -5.29 -9.57 -14.24
C TYR A 172 -4.68 -8.70 -13.12
N GLY A 173 -3.65 -9.23 -12.42
CA GLY A 173 -2.94 -8.50 -11.37
C GLY A 173 -2.41 -7.14 -11.83
N VAL A 174 -1.91 -7.07 -13.07
CA VAL A 174 -1.47 -5.79 -13.67
C VAL A 174 -2.58 -4.72 -13.67
N VAL A 175 -3.83 -5.10 -13.93
CA VAL A 175 -4.95 -4.16 -13.94
C VAL A 175 -5.17 -3.63 -12.53
N ALA A 176 -5.16 -4.50 -11.52
CA ALA A 176 -5.31 -4.10 -10.13
C ALA A 176 -4.18 -3.16 -9.67
N HIS A 177 -2.92 -3.47 -10.03
CA HIS A 177 -1.74 -2.69 -9.69
C HIS A 177 -1.76 -1.30 -10.35
N GLU A 178 -1.91 -1.23 -11.67
CA GLU A 178 -1.86 0.05 -12.39
C GLU A 178 -3.09 0.92 -12.11
N LEU A 179 -4.25 0.32 -11.82
CA LEU A 179 -5.37 1.08 -11.26
C LEU A 179 -4.99 1.66 -9.90
N GLY A 180 -4.20 0.98 -9.07
CA GLY A 180 -3.66 1.54 -7.83
C GLY A 180 -2.91 2.87 -8.06
N HIS A 181 -1.99 2.90 -9.03
CA HIS A 181 -1.28 4.13 -9.43
C HIS A 181 -2.23 5.21 -9.96
N SER A 182 -3.27 4.80 -10.69
CA SER A 182 -4.29 5.72 -11.18
C SER A 182 -5.06 6.36 -10.04
N PHE A 183 -5.48 5.57 -9.05
CA PHE A 183 -6.18 6.03 -7.85
C PHE A 183 -5.30 6.94 -6.99
N GLN A 184 -4.02 6.64 -6.82
CA GLN A 184 -3.06 7.52 -6.15
C GLN A 184 -2.91 8.88 -6.86
N SER A 185 -3.01 8.89 -8.19
CA SER A 185 -2.79 10.10 -8.98
C SER A 185 -4.01 11.02 -9.02
N VAL A 186 -5.23 10.47 -9.11
CA VAL A 186 -6.46 11.26 -9.30
C VAL A 186 -6.91 12.02 -8.05
N ILE A 187 -6.56 11.56 -6.84
CA ILE A 187 -6.91 12.26 -5.59
C ILE A 187 -6.24 13.63 -5.47
N ARG A 188 -5.22 13.90 -6.29
CA ARG A 188 -4.57 15.23 -6.38
C ARG A 188 -5.51 16.28 -6.97
N ALA A 189 -6.48 15.87 -7.80
CA ALA A 189 -7.54 16.76 -8.27
C ALA A 189 -8.37 17.34 -7.12
N ASP A 190 -8.41 16.63 -5.98
CA ASP A 190 -9.09 17.03 -4.76
C ASP A 190 -8.14 17.68 -3.72
N GLY A 191 -6.90 18.01 -4.12
CA GLY A 191 -5.94 18.77 -3.31
C GLY A 191 -4.96 17.94 -2.48
N ALA A 192 -4.99 16.60 -2.58
CA ALA A 192 -4.03 15.73 -1.88
C ALA A 192 -2.57 16.05 -2.28
N GLN A 193 -1.66 16.05 -1.30
CA GLN A 193 -0.22 16.21 -1.56
C GLN A 193 0.41 14.90 -2.03
N ARG A 194 1.71 14.92 -2.34
CA ARG A 194 2.50 13.73 -2.65
C ARG A 194 3.40 13.39 -1.46
N PHE A 195 3.60 12.11 -1.21
CA PHE A 195 4.71 11.66 -0.36
C PHE A 195 6.05 12.12 -0.94
N THR A 196 7.00 12.37 -0.07
CA THR A 196 8.37 12.75 -0.45
C THR A 196 9.16 11.58 -1.05
N THR A 197 8.71 10.34 -0.82
CA THR A 197 9.31 9.09 -1.32
C THR A 197 8.43 8.47 -2.42
N GLY A 198 9.06 7.87 -3.43
CA GLY A 198 8.35 7.24 -4.56
C GLY A 198 8.00 5.77 -4.31
N GLU A 199 8.72 5.13 -3.39
CA GLU A 199 8.60 3.72 -3.04
C GLU A 199 7.20 3.40 -2.47
N MET A 200 6.60 4.37 -1.77
CA MET A 200 5.24 4.25 -1.25
C MET A 200 4.21 4.03 -2.36
N SER A 201 4.40 4.60 -3.56
CA SER A 201 3.47 4.42 -4.68
C SER A 201 3.41 2.96 -5.11
N GLU A 202 4.57 2.33 -5.29
CA GLU A 202 4.67 0.92 -5.68
C GLU A 202 4.15 -0.01 -4.57
N MET A 203 4.56 0.25 -3.32
CA MET A 203 4.08 -0.51 -2.17
C MET A 203 2.55 -0.43 -2.04
N THR A 204 1.97 0.75 -2.27
CA THR A 204 0.53 0.97 -2.23
C THR A 204 -0.17 0.23 -3.36
N SER A 205 0.33 0.30 -4.60
CA SER A 205 -0.27 -0.41 -5.73
C SER A 205 -0.24 -1.93 -5.53
N GLN A 206 0.85 -2.47 -4.98
CA GLN A 206 0.93 -3.88 -4.59
C GLN A 206 -0.02 -4.23 -3.44
N TYR A 207 -0.14 -3.36 -2.44
CA TYR A 207 -1.12 -3.53 -1.37
C TYR A 207 -2.54 -3.58 -1.93
N MET A 208 -2.91 -2.64 -2.80
CA MET A 208 -4.23 -2.55 -3.42
C MET A 208 -4.54 -3.80 -4.25
N LEU A 209 -3.58 -4.25 -5.07
CA LEU A 209 -3.65 -5.54 -5.77
C LEU A 209 -3.94 -6.68 -4.79
N TRP A 210 -3.17 -6.77 -3.71
CA TRP A 210 -3.29 -7.88 -2.76
C TRP A 210 -4.59 -7.86 -1.94
N GLN A 211 -5.27 -6.70 -1.85
CA GLN A 211 -6.61 -6.62 -1.27
C GLN A 211 -7.66 -7.33 -2.15
N VAL A 212 -7.56 -7.20 -3.47
CA VAL A 212 -8.55 -7.72 -4.43
C VAL A 212 -8.20 -9.07 -5.03
N LEU A 213 -6.93 -9.47 -4.91
CA LEU A 213 -6.37 -10.77 -5.30
C LEU A 213 -5.53 -11.36 -4.14
N PRO A 214 -6.18 -11.94 -3.10
CA PRO A 214 -5.47 -12.44 -1.90
C PRO A 214 -4.40 -13.50 -2.16
N GLU A 215 -4.54 -14.26 -3.26
CA GLU A 215 -3.60 -15.30 -3.72
C GLU A 215 -2.37 -14.74 -4.46
N TRP A 216 -2.17 -13.41 -4.49
CA TRP A 216 -1.03 -12.77 -5.18
C TRP A 216 0.33 -13.34 -4.81
N GLN A 217 0.56 -13.59 -3.51
CA GLN A 217 1.79 -14.22 -3.04
C GLN A 217 2.03 -15.61 -3.64
N THR A 218 1.01 -16.25 -4.19
CA THR A 218 1.10 -17.55 -4.87
C THR A 218 1.34 -17.40 -6.36
N PHE A 219 0.50 -16.67 -7.10
CA PHE A 219 0.63 -16.61 -8.56
C PHE A 219 1.73 -15.65 -9.03
N GLU A 220 2.19 -14.72 -8.17
CA GLU A 220 3.38 -13.89 -8.38
C GLU A 220 4.40 -14.07 -7.23
N ASN A 221 4.64 -15.33 -6.84
CA ASN A 221 5.49 -15.68 -5.68
C ASN A 221 6.92 -15.14 -5.73
N TYR A 222 7.41 -14.71 -6.90
CA TYR A 222 8.70 -14.04 -7.02
C TYR A 222 8.78 -12.76 -6.16
N HIS A 223 7.66 -12.04 -5.95
CA HIS A 223 7.64 -10.88 -5.05
C HIS A 223 7.88 -11.29 -3.59
N LEU A 224 7.21 -12.36 -3.12
CA LEU A 224 7.43 -12.87 -1.78
C LEU A 224 8.88 -13.38 -1.62
N LYS A 225 9.40 -14.14 -2.58
CA LYS A 225 10.79 -14.62 -2.54
C LYS A 225 11.82 -13.48 -2.44
N ALA A 226 11.62 -12.41 -3.21
CA ALA A 226 12.48 -11.23 -3.15
C ALA A 226 12.41 -10.55 -1.78
N PHE A 227 11.20 -10.30 -1.26
CA PHE A 227 11.03 -9.74 0.09
C PHE A 227 11.71 -10.59 1.17
N MET A 228 11.53 -11.91 1.14
CA MET A 228 12.09 -12.83 2.13
C MET A 228 13.63 -12.81 2.15
N LYS A 229 14.27 -12.59 0.99
CA LYS A 229 15.72 -12.42 0.90
C LYS A 229 16.20 -11.15 1.59
N ASP A 230 15.40 -10.08 1.48
CA ASP A 230 15.80 -8.71 1.78
C ASP A 230 15.01 -8.09 2.95
N THR A 231 14.50 -8.93 3.86
CA THR A 231 13.77 -8.50 5.09
C THR A 231 14.56 -7.56 5.99
N HIS A 232 15.89 -7.61 5.91
CA HIS A 232 16.81 -6.75 6.66
C HIS A 232 16.90 -5.31 6.10
N LEU A 233 16.47 -5.06 4.87
CA LEU A 233 16.50 -3.72 4.29
C LEU A 233 15.45 -2.80 4.91
N ALA A 234 15.68 -1.50 4.78
CA ALA A 234 14.84 -0.49 5.40
C ALA A 234 13.39 -0.53 4.87
N PHE A 235 12.44 -0.08 5.70
CA PHE A 235 11.11 0.24 5.19
C PHE A 235 11.23 1.33 4.11
N MET A 236 10.57 1.11 2.95
CA MET A 236 10.72 1.92 1.74
C MET A 236 12.12 1.88 1.09
N HIS A 237 12.88 0.79 1.25
CA HIS A 237 14.09 0.60 0.47
C HIS A 237 13.75 0.35 -1.02
N PRO A 238 14.40 1.04 -1.99
CA PRO A 238 14.12 0.90 -3.42
C PRO A 238 14.19 -0.53 -3.94
N ASP A 239 15.16 -1.33 -3.48
CA ASP A 239 15.29 -2.74 -3.87
C ASP A 239 14.08 -3.59 -3.44
N ASN A 240 13.34 -3.14 -2.43
CA ASN A 240 12.16 -3.82 -1.90
C ASN A 240 10.83 -3.15 -2.28
N GLN A 241 10.83 -2.02 -3.00
CA GLN A 241 9.63 -1.20 -3.22
C GLN A 241 8.47 -1.98 -3.87
N TYR A 242 8.78 -2.94 -4.75
CA TYR A 242 7.79 -3.81 -5.40
C TYR A 242 7.44 -5.07 -4.60
N HIS A 243 8.14 -5.33 -3.49
CA HIS A 243 8.10 -6.60 -2.75
C HIS A 243 7.58 -6.44 -1.30
N THR A 244 7.55 -5.21 -0.77
CA THR A 244 7.35 -4.95 0.67
C THR A 244 6.03 -4.25 1.02
N CYS A 245 4.91 -4.64 0.40
CA CYS A 245 3.61 -4.04 0.75
C CYS A 245 3.04 -4.48 2.12
N TYR A 246 3.68 -5.46 2.77
CA TYR A 246 3.20 -6.11 3.99
C TYR A 246 3.01 -5.17 5.21
N PRO A 247 3.84 -4.14 5.45
CA PRO A 247 3.57 -3.16 6.49
C PRO A 247 2.25 -2.41 6.29
N LEU A 248 1.82 -2.17 5.04
CA LEU A 248 0.53 -1.51 4.76
C LEU A 248 -0.66 -2.41 5.11
N GLU A 249 -0.50 -3.73 4.93
CA GLU A 249 -1.47 -4.73 5.41
C GLU A 249 -1.55 -4.71 6.94
N TYR A 250 -0.41 -4.66 7.64
CA TYR A 250 -0.40 -4.56 9.10
C TYR A 250 -1.08 -3.28 9.59
N TRP A 251 -0.81 -2.13 8.97
CA TRP A 251 -1.46 -0.87 9.31
C TRP A 251 -2.98 -0.92 9.07
N SER A 252 -3.41 -1.59 8.02
CA SER A 252 -4.84 -1.82 7.74
C SER A 252 -5.50 -2.72 8.78
N PHE A 253 -4.79 -3.76 9.23
CA PHE A 253 -5.22 -4.60 10.34
C PHE A 253 -5.40 -3.79 11.64
N ARG A 254 -4.52 -2.82 11.90
CA ARG A 254 -4.55 -1.99 13.11
C ARG A 254 -5.61 -0.89 13.09
N HIS A 255 -5.79 -0.24 11.96
CA HIS A 255 -6.56 1.02 11.86
C HIS A 255 -7.75 0.96 10.90
N GLY A 256 -8.02 -0.21 10.33
CA GLY A 256 -9.08 -0.41 9.33
C GLY A 256 -8.57 -0.33 7.88
N PRO A 257 -9.25 -1.01 6.94
CA PRO A 257 -8.84 -1.05 5.53
C PRO A 257 -8.85 0.33 4.85
N GLU A 258 -9.59 1.31 5.36
CA GLU A 258 -9.64 2.67 4.86
C GLU A 258 -8.40 3.51 5.19
N PHE A 259 -7.57 3.05 6.13
CA PHE A 259 -6.51 3.87 6.72
C PHE A 259 -5.42 4.24 5.70
N ILE A 260 -5.05 3.32 4.81
CA ILE A 260 -4.07 3.62 3.75
C ILE A 260 -4.61 4.70 2.81
N GLY A 261 -5.87 4.60 2.39
CA GLY A 261 -6.51 5.65 1.60
C GLY A 261 -6.54 6.99 2.33
N ARG A 262 -6.79 6.98 3.65
CA ARG A 262 -6.74 8.17 4.51
C ARG A 262 -5.36 8.82 4.51
N MET A 263 -4.29 8.03 4.66
CA MET A 263 -2.91 8.54 4.59
C MET A 263 -2.65 9.28 3.28
N TRP A 264 -3.05 8.69 2.15
CA TRP A 264 -2.87 9.30 0.82
C TRP A 264 -3.68 10.58 0.63
N ARG A 265 -4.88 10.68 1.20
CA ARG A 265 -5.69 11.91 1.12
C ARG A 265 -5.18 13.03 2.04
N GLU A 266 -4.66 12.66 3.21
CA GLU A 266 -4.33 13.62 4.28
C GLU A 266 -2.82 13.92 4.40
N VAL A 267 -1.98 13.38 3.52
CA VAL A 267 -0.54 13.68 3.48
C VAL A 267 -0.30 15.19 3.35
N LEU A 268 0.63 15.72 4.16
CA LEU A 268 1.04 17.12 4.12
C LEU A 268 2.34 17.31 3.33
N LYS A 269 2.58 18.54 2.88
CA LYS A 269 3.81 18.88 2.16
C LYS A 269 5.03 18.60 3.04
N GLY A 270 5.95 17.78 2.52
CA GLY A 270 7.18 17.40 3.21
C GLY A 270 7.08 16.13 4.05
N GLU A 271 5.89 15.51 4.15
CA GLU A 271 5.75 14.24 4.86
C GLU A 271 6.11 13.04 3.98
N ASP A 272 6.80 12.09 4.59
CA ASP A 272 6.86 10.72 4.10
C ASP A 272 5.73 9.87 4.76
N PRO A 273 5.60 8.59 4.40
CA PRO A 273 4.60 7.71 4.98
C PRO A 273 4.72 7.51 6.50
N VAL A 274 5.93 7.48 7.06
CA VAL A 274 6.15 7.29 8.50
C VAL A 274 5.73 8.54 9.28
N MET A 275 6.09 9.72 8.80
CA MET A 275 5.65 11.00 9.36
C MET A 275 4.13 11.13 9.33
N THR A 276 3.52 10.82 8.18
CA THR A 276 2.06 10.85 7.99
C THR A 276 1.37 9.86 8.94
N TYR A 277 1.87 8.63 9.03
CA TYR A 277 1.34 7.60 9.92
C TYR A 277 1.35 8.08 11.37
N LYS A 278 2.49 8.56 11.87
CA LYS A 278 2.63 9.04 13.25
C LYS A 278 1.71 10.22 13.55
N ARG A 279 1.60 11.19 12.63
CA ARG A 279 0.68 12.33 12.78
C ARG A 279 -0.78 11.89 12.85
N LEU A 280 -1.22 11.02 11.94
CA LEU A 280 -2.62 10.59 11.85
C LEU A 280 -3.06 9.68 13.01
N THR A 281 -2.11 8.96 13.60
CA THR A 281 -2.35 8.05 14.74
C THR A 281 -2.02 8.69 16.10
N GLY A 282 -1.32 9.82 16.11
CA GLY A 282 -0.89 10.50 17.33
C GLY A 282 0.18 9.76 18.12
N ILE A 283 0.93 8.85 17.49
CA ILE A 283 1.97 8.06 18.16
C ILE A 283 3.35 8.68 17.99
N ASP A 284 4.20 8.47 18.99
CA ASP A 284 5.62 8.83 18.93
C ASP A 284 6.46 7.75 18.21
N GLN A 285 7.77 8.01 18.10
CA GLN A 285 8.70 7.08 17.47
C GLN A 285 8.82 5.74 18.20
N GLU A 286 8.75 5.74 19.53
CA GLU A 286 8.88 4.51 20.32
C GLU A 286 7.71 3.56 20.05
N ARG A 287 6.48 4.11 20.06
CA ARG A 287 5.27 3.38 19.72
C ARG A 287 5.30 2.93 18.27
N PHE A 288 5.70 3.77 17.32
CA PHE A 288 5.84 3.37 15.92
C PHE A 288 6.80 2.17 15.77
N ASN A 289 7.96 2.22 16.42
CA ASN A 289 8.91 1.10 16.46
C ASN A 289 8.27 -0.19 17.03
N ASN A 290 7.47 -0.07 18.08
CA ASN A 290 6.78 -1.22 18.68
C ASN A 290 5.74 -1.82 17.73
N GLU A 291 5.02 -1.00 16.98
CA GLU A 291 4.06 -1.46 15.98
C GLU A 291 4.72 -2.13 14.78
N MET A 292 5.79 -1.54 14.25
CA MET A 292 6.59 -2.14 13.18
C MET A 292 7.19 -3.47 13.62
N TYR A 293 7.70 -3.55 14.85
CA TYR A 293 8.23 -4.80 15.39
C TYR A 293 7.16 -5.88 15.56
N ASP A 294 5.97 -5.51 16.01
CA ASP A 294 4.83 -6.44 16.06
C ASP A 294 4.49 -6.96 14.65
N ALA A 295 4.50 -6.09 13.64
CA ALA A 295 4.32 -6.46 12.25
C ALA A 295 5.37 -7.49 11.79
N CYS A 296 6.66 -7.23 12.06
CA CYS A 296 7.75 -8.13 11.71
C CYS A 296 7.55 -9.54 12.27
N ARG A 297 7.14 -9.67 13.55
CA ARG A 297 6.86 -10.97 14.16
C ARG A 297 5.69 -11.68 13.49
N ARG A 298 4.65 -10.94 13.10
CA ARG A 298 3.49 -11.49 12.39
C ARG A 298 3.81 -11.93 10.96
N PHE A 299 4.77 -11.27 10.31
CA PHE A 299 5.22 -11.69 8.99
C PHE A 299 5.98 -13.01 9.01
N VAL A 300 6.58 -13.41 10.15
CA VAL A 300 7.23 -14.73 10.28
C VAL A 300 6.24 -15.88 10.06
N THR A 301 5.03 -15.72 10.54
CA THR A 301 3.96 -16.73 10.49
C THR A 301 2.80 -16.37 9.57
N TRP A 302 2.87 -15.20 8.93
CA TRP A 302 1.81 -14.61 8.09
C TRP A 302 0.43 -14.60 8.76
N ASP A 303 0.38 -14.20 10.02
CA ASP A 303 -0.80 -14.33 10.87
C ASP A 303 -1.62 -13.06 11.05
N LEU A 304 -1.88 -12.39 9.93
CA LEU A 304 -2.84 -11.31 9.87
C LEU A 304 -4.21 -11.87 9.45
N PRO A 305 -5.31 -11.57 10.17
CA PRO A 305 -6.60 -12.25 9.98
C PRO A 305 -7.11 -12.31 8.54
N ARG A 306 -6.87 -11.26 7.74
CA ARG A 306 -7.32 -11.20 6.33
C ARG A 306 -6.59 -12.22 5.46
N ILE A 307 -5.29 -12.39 5.68
CA ILE A 307 -4.39 -13.13 4.77
C ILE A 307 -3.98 -14.50 5.30
N GLU A 308 -4.21 -14.79 6.60
CA GLU A 308 -3.73 -16.01 7.24
C GLU A 308 -4.11 -17.27 6.46
N LYS A 309 -5.37 -17.41 6.02
CA LYS A 309 -5.83 -18.62 5.30
C LYS A 309 -5.05 -18.89 4.00
N VAL A 310 -4.63 -17.83 3.31
CA VAL A 310 -3.94 -17.95 2.01
C VAL A 310 -2.42 -17.94 2.17
N ALA A 311 -1.91 -17.27 3.20
CA ALA A 311 -0.49 -17.02 3.41
C ALA A 311 0.16 -17.95 4.46
N ALA A 312 -0.60 -18.66 5.29
CA ALA A 312 -0.07 -19.58 6.31
C ALA A 312 0.85 -20.67 5.72
N ARG A 313 0.69 -21.01 4.44
CA ARG A 313 1.60 -21.93 3.72
C ARG A 313 3.04 -21.40 3.61
N TYR A 314 3.24 -20.10 3.81
CA TYR A 314 4.53 -19.41 3.78
C TYR A 314 5.10 -19.13 5.17
N ALA A 315 4.41 -19.56 6.24
CA ALA A 315 4.89 -19.42 7.61
C ALA A 315 6.21 -20.15 7.83
N ASP A 316 7.04 -19.61 8.72
CA ASP A 316 8.28 -20.24 9.18
C ASP A 316 9.35 -20.42 8.07
N GLN A 317 9.24 -19.70 6.95
CA GLN A 317 10.17 -19.79 5.81
C GLN A 317 11.29 -18.72 5.83
N HIS A 318 11.36 -17.91 6.89
CA HIS A 318 12.41 -16.91 7.05
C HIS A 318 13.78 -17.56 7.24
N VAL A 319 14.79 -16.97 6.62
CA VAL A 319 16.19 -17.39 6.74
C VAL A 319 17.05 -16.16 6.98
N THR A 320 18.08 -16.33 7.80
CA THR A 320 19.12 -15.34 8.06
C THR A 320 20.47 -16.04 8.21
N SER A 321 21.54 -15.28 8.36
CA SER A 321 22.91 -15.79 8.50
C SER A 321 23.58 -15.17 9.73
N LEU A 322 24.25 -16.00 10.52
CA LEU A 322 24.95 -15.64 11.74
C LEU A 322 26.42 -16.05 11.64
N LYS A 323 27.29 -15.31 12.31
CA LYS A 323 28.70 -15.66 12.51
C LYS A 323 28.94 -16.03 13.98
N PRO A 324 29.67 -17.11 14.29
CA PRO A 324 30.08 -17.38 15.66
C PRO A 324 31.08 -16.33 16.15
N VAL A 325 30.98 -15.98 17.43
CA VAL A 325 31.88 -15.05 18.13
C VAL A 325 32.40 -15.76 19.39
N ALA A 326 33.43 -15.18 20.03
CA ALA A 326 33.93 -15.66 21.31
C ALA A 326 32.83 -15.85 22.36
N ASP A 327 33.09 -16.74 23.32
CA ASP A 327 32.21 -17.01 24.46
C ASP A 327 30.79 -17.47 24.09
N GLY A 328 30.67 -18.22 22.98
CA GLY A 328 29.42 -18.81 22.51
C GLY A 328 28.36 -17.80 22.06
N ALA A 329 28.77 -16.56 21.76
CA ALA A 329 27.90 -15.54 21.19
C ALA A 329 27.81 -15.69 19.67
N TYR A 330 26.77 -15.09 19.09
CA TYR A 330 26.54 -14.99 17.66
C TYR A 330 26.45 -13.52 17.26
N GLN A 331 26.92 -13.20 16.06
CA GLN A 331 26.71 -11.91 15.42
C GLN A 331 25.89 -12.09 14.15
N ILE A 332 25.02 -11.13 13.84
CA ILE A 332 24.37 -11.10 12.54
C ILE A 332 25.41 -10.93 11.41
N ALA A 333 25.25 -11.65 10.30
CA ALA A 333 26.13 -11.50 9.14
C ALA A 333 25.99 -10.10 8.53
N ALA A 334 27.08 -9.58 7.93
CA ALA A 334 27.14 -8.19 7.48
C ALA A 334 26.07 -7.87 6.42
N GLU A 335 25.84 -8.81 5.50
CA GLU A 335 24.83 -8.77 4.45
C GLU A 335 23.39 -8.99 4.93
N LYS A 336 23.19 -9.21 6.24
CA LYS A 336 21.87 -9.37 6.88
C LYS A 336 21.64 -8.36 8.00
N VAL A 337 22.53 -7.39 8.20
CA VAL A 337 22.34 -6.36 9.23
C VAL A 337 21.06 -5.57 8.97
N PRO A 338 20.17 -5.45 9.97
CA PRO A 338 18.92 -4.73 9.80
C PRO A 338 19.20 -3.23 9.64
N GLN A 339 18.55 -2.64 8.64
CA GLN A 339 18.46 -1.19 8.48
C GLN A 339 17.22 -0.67 9.22
N ASN A 340 16.90 0.63 9.09
CA ASN A 340 15.71 1.24 9.70
C ASN A 340 14.42 0.47 9.38
N TYR A 341 13.83 -0.15 10.40
CA TYR A 341 12.62 -1.00 10.33
C TYR A 341 12.78 -2.31 9.56
N GLY A 342 14.00 -2.62 9.08
CA GLY A 342 14.36 -3.94 8.59
C GLY A 342 14.53 -4.92 9.75
N TYR A 343 14.35 -6.22 9.48
CA TYR A 343 14.34 -7.24 10.53
C TYR A 343 14.98 -8.55 10.11
N ASN A 344 15.37 -9.32 11.12
CA ASN A 344 15.80 -10.70 11.00
C ASN A 344 14.88 -11.58 11.84
N ALA A 345 14.47 -12.72 11.29
CA ALA A 345 13.86 -13.80 12.04
C ALA A 345 14.86 -14.96 12.12
N ILE A 346 15.33 -15.24 13.33
CA ILE A 346 16.34 -16.24 13.63
C ILE A 346 15.63 -17.49 14.14
N GLY A 347 15.66 -18.58 13.37
CA GLY A 347 15.10 -19.86 13.79
C GLY A 347 15.92 -20.46 14.94
N LEU A 348 15.22 -20.93 15.97
CA LEU A 348 15.81 -21.52 17.18
C LEU A 348 15.36 -22.98 17.35
N LYS A 349 16.22 -23.79 17.98
CA LYS A 349 15.86 -25.15 18.40
C LYS A 349 14.81 -25.09 19.51
N VAL A 350 13.70 -25.80 19.34
CA VAL A 350 12.66 -25.91 20.38
C VAL A 350 13.20 -26.78 21.52
N PRO A 351 13.35 -26.27 22.75
CA PRO A 351 13.79 -27.08 23.89
C PRO A 351 12.72 -28.10 24.30
N ALA A 352 13.13 -29.17 24.98
CA ALA A 352 12.20 -30.18 25.47
C ALA A 352 11.32 -29.63 26.60
N GLY A 353 10.00 -29.83 26.49
CA GLY A 353 9.01 -29.39 27.49
C GLY A 353 8.86 -27.87 27.59
N GLU A 354 8.22 -27.40 28.67
CA GLU A 354 8.04 -25.98 28.96
C GLU A 354 9.33 -25.39 29.57
N ALA A 355 10.34 -25.18 28.74
CA ALA A 355 11.63 -24.65 29.17
C ALA A 355 11.69 -23.12 29.08
N LYS A 356 12.47 -22.53 29.99
CA LYS A 356 12.81 -21.11 29.93
C LYS A 356 14.04 -20.90 29.04
N VAL A 357 13.91 -20.04 28.04
CA VAL A 357 15.00 -19.59 27.18
C VAL A 357 15.34 -18.13 27.49
N ALA A 358 16.58 -17.73 27.19
CA ALA A 358 17.03 -16.36 27.35
C ALA A 358 17.93 -15.92 26.19
N VAL A 359 17.94 -14.62 25.94
CA VAL A 359 18.88 -13.95 25.05
C VAL A 359 19.56 -12.81 25.81
N ASP A 360 20.88 -12.78 25.78
CA ASP A 360 21.67 -11.61 26.17
C ASP A 360 22.02 -10.85 24.89
N PHE A 361 21.48 -9.64 24.73
CA PHE A 361 21.58 -8.84 23.52
C PHE A 361 22.61 -7.72 23.67
N LYS A 362 23.36 -7.44 22.60
CA LYS A 362 24.30 -6.32 22.50
C LYS A 362 24.28 -5.70 21.11
N GLY A 363 23.74 -4.50 20.98
CA GLY A 363 23.84 -3.67 19.79
C GLY A 363 25.27 -3.16 19.60
N LEU A 364 25.68 -3.02 18.34
CA LEU A 364 27.03 -2.63 17.93
C LEU A 364 27.01 -1.32 17.13
N ALA A 365 26.28 -0.31 17.60
CA ALA A 365 26.20 1.00 16.94
C ALA A 365 27.60 1.56 16.65
N GLY A 366 27.83 2.04 15.42
CA GLY A 366 29.14 2.59 15.02
C GLY A 366 30.24 1.55 14.87
N ALA A 367 29.91 0.25 14.73
CA ALA A 367 30.91 -0.76 14.39
C ALA A 367 31.54 -0.49 13.02
N GLU A 368 32.84 -0.77 12.90
CA GLU A 368 33.59 -0.64 11.66
C GLU A 368 32.99 -1.53 10.56
N GLY A 369 32.93 -1.00 9.33
CA GLY A 369 32.37 -1.72 8.17
C GLY A 369 30.85 -1.56 7.96
N PHE A 370 30.17 -0.76 8.80
CA PHE A 370 28.75 -0.41 8.64
C PHE A 370 28.57 1.10 8.50
N SER A 371 27.40 1.54 8.04
CA SER A 371 27.03 2.97 8.05
C SER A 371 27.14 3.57 9.46
N GLN A 372 27.64 4.80 9.55
CA GLN A 372 27.86 5.52 10.82
C GLN A 372 27.37 6.97 10.77
N GLU A 373 26.40 7.29 9.92
CA GLU A 373 25.91 8.67 9.74
C GLU A 373 25.04 9.12 10.91
N HIS A 374 24.30 8.19 11.52
CA HIS A 374 23.31 8.48 12.57
C HIS A 374 23.45 7.55 13.77
N VAL A 375 24.69 7.31 14.22
CA VAL A 375 25.01 6.40 15.33
C VAL A 375 24.25 6.77 16.61
N ASP A 376 24.02 8.05 16.88
CA ASP A 376 23.26 8.53 18.04
C ASP A 376 21.77 8.17 17.98
N LYS A 377 21.27 7.76 16.81
CA LYS A 377 19.89 7.32 16.60
C LYS A 377 19.71 5.81 16.66
N ALA A 378 20.77 5.05 16.98
CA ALA A 378 20.71 3.60 17.02
C ALA A 378 19.67 3.07 18.00
N GLY A 379 18.96 2.02 17.58
CA GLY A 379 18.03 1.32 18.43
C GLY A 379 17.59 -0.01 17.84
N TRP A 380 17.11 -0.90 18.70
CA TRP A 380 16.66 -2.23 18.34
C TRP A 380 15.31 -2.54 19.00
N ARG A 381 14.59 -3.49 18.40
CA ARG A 381 13.53 -4.24 19.05
C ARG A 381 13.82 -5.72 18.90
N TYR A 382 13.68 -6.48 19.98
CA TYR A 382 13.91 -7.91 19.96
C TYR A 382 12.99 -8.66 20.95
N GLY A 383 12.87 -9.96 20.74
CA GLY A 383 11.90 -10.80 21.42
C GLY A 383 11.64 -12.12 20.69
N PHE A 384 11.05 -13.05 21.42
CA PHE A 384 10.72 -14.40 20.98
C PHE A 384 9.31 -14.50 20.40
N LEU A 385 9.15 -15.46 19.48
CA LEU A 385 7.90 -15.92 18.90
C LEU A 385 7.89 -17.46 18.91
N ALA A 386 6.85 -18.05 19.51
CA ALA A 386 6.55 -19.47 19.39
C ALA A 386 5.35 -19.68 18.46
N HIS A 387 5.48 -20.56 17.49
CA HIS A 387 4.40 -21.05 16.63
C HIS A 387 4.10 -22.51 17.00
N LYS A 388 2.89 -22.76 17.49
CA LYS A 388 2.46 -24.04 18.04
C LYS A 388 1.91 -24.99 16.96
N GLU A 389 1.86 -26.27 17.29
CA GLU A 389 1.32 -27.34 16.44
C GLU A 389 -0.15 -27.11 16.06
N ASP A 390 -0.93 -26.53 16.97
CA ASP A 390 -2.34 -26.14 16.75
C ASP A 390 -2.50 -24.88 15.87
N GLY A 391 -1.38 -24.34 15.38
CA GLY A 391 -1.32 -23.12 14.58
C GLY A 391 -1.33 -21.84 15.40
N THR A 392 -1.54 -21.85 16.71
CA THR A 392 -1.55 -20.61 17.51
C THR A 392 -0.14 -20.04 17.70
N ARG A 393 -0.06 -18.72 17.89
CA ARG A 393 1.21 -18.00 18.09
C ARG A 393 1.26 -17.37 19.48
N VAL A 394 2.41 -17.45 20.13
CA VAL A 394 2.70 -16.80 21.42
C VAL A 394 3.90 -15.89 21.24
N TYR A 395 3.71 -14.60 21.49
CA TYR A 395 4.75 -13.59 21.40
C TYR A 395 5.23 -13.22 22.80
N SER A 396 6.53 -13.11 22.99
CA SER A 396 7.10 -12.49 24.20
C SER A 396 6.81 -10.98 24.26
N GLY A 397 7.22 -10.36 25.38
CA GLY A 397 7.31 -8.89 25.47
C GLY A 397 8.26 -8.31 24.42
N ILE A 398 8.16 -7.00 24.21
CA ILE A 398 9.04 -6.27 23.29
C ILE A 398 10.19 -5.68 24.10
N PHE A 399 11.43 -6.08 23.79
CA PHE A 399 12.64 -5.58 24.45
C PHE A 399 13.37 -4.59 23.54
N SER A 400 14.00 -3.57 24.13
CA SER A 400 14.55 -2.43 23.38
C SER A 400 15.92 -1.94 23.85
N LYS A 401 16.49 -2.54 24.91
CA LYS A 401 17.79 -2.12 25.42
C LYS A 401 18.89 -2.43 24.41
N ALA A 402 19.79 -1.47 24.17
CA ALA A 402 20.96 -1.69 23.34
C ALA A 402 21.88 -2.77 23.93
N GLU A 403 21.93 -2.90 25.26
CA GLU A 403 22.56 -4.02 25.94
C GLU A 403 21.66 -4.53 27.07
N GLY A 404 21.30 -5.81 27.05
CA GLY A 404 20.46 -6.38 28.09
C GLY A 404 19.88 -7.76 27.78
N GLY A 405 19.38 -8.41 28.83
CA GLY A 405 18.77 -9.73 28.75
C GLY A 405 17.26 -9.70 28.51
N ALA A 406 16.76 -10.72 27.82
CA ALA A 406 15.34 -11.03 27.69
C ALA A 406 15.11 -12.53 27.93
N THR A 407 13.98 -12.88 28.53
CA THR A 407 13.63 -14.28 28.83
C THR A 407 12.23 -14.63 28.34
N PHE A 408 12.02 -15.88 27.96
CA PHE A 408 10.74 -16.38 27.49
C PHE A 408 10.53 -17.84 27.94
N THR A 409 9.33 -18.15 28.44
CA THR A 409 8.93 -19.53 28.71
C THR A 409 8.32 -20.10 27.43
N VAL A 410 8.95 -21.12 26.86
CA VAL A 410 8.49 -21.76 25.62
C VAL A 410 7.21 -22.54 25.93
N PRO A 411 6.06 -22.20 25.31
CA PRO A 411 4.81 -22.91 25.57
C PRO A 411 4.86 -24.37 25.11
N ALA A 412 4.12 -25.26 25.79
CA ALA A 412 3.92 -26.63 25.33
C ALA A 412 3.32 -26.67 23.91
N GLY A 413 3.73 -27.69 23.13
CA GLY A 413 3.29 -27.85 21.74
C GLY A 413 3.87 -26.81 20.77
N THR A 414 4.98 -26.14 21.12
CA THR A 414 5.71 -25.28 20.18
C THR A 414 6.33 -26.12 19.08
N ARG A 415 6.01 -25.83 17.82
CA ARG A 415 6.60 -26.46 16.62
C ARG A 415 7.82 -25.68 16.12
N ASN A 416 7.73 -24.36 16.08
CA ASN A 416 8.80 -23.47 15.67
C ASN A 416 9.02 -22.38 16.71
N LEU A 417 10.29 -22.12 17.04
CA LEU A 417 10.70 -21.05 17.94
C LEU A 417 11.59 -20.07 17.18
N TRP A 418 11.35 -18.78 17.37
CA TRP A 418 12.05 -17.71 16.68
C TRP A 418 12.52 -16.64 17.65
N LEU A 419 13.71 -16.08 17.41
CA LEU A 419 14.12 -14.77 17.91
C LEU A 419 13.99 -13.77 16.75
N VAL A 420 13.17 -12.74 16.93
CA VAL A 420 13.00 -11.68 15.92
C VAL A 420 13.71 -10.43 16.40
N VAL A 421 14.55 -9.84 15.56
CA VAL A 421 15.30 -8.59 15.83
C VAL A 421 15.02 -7.60 14.72
N MET A 422 14.70 -6.35 15.05
CA MET A 422 14.44 -5.27 14.09
C MET A 422 15.29 -4.05 14.42
N GLY A 423 15.79 -3.38 13.39
CA GLY A 423 16.38 -2.04 13.50
C GLY A 423 15.29 -1.02 13.82
N ALA A 424 15.44 -0.29 14.92
CA ALA A 424 14.39 0.54 15.50
C ALA A 424 14.96 1.89 15.95
N PRO A 425 15.18 2.82 15.02
CA PRO A 425 15.88 4.06 15.32
C PRO A 425 15.10 4.91 16.35
N THR A 426 15.81 5.64 17.20
CA THR A 426 15.20 6.49 18.25
C THR A 426 14.50 7.71 17.67
N GLU A 427 14.79 8.04 16.41
CA GLU A 427 14.18 9.11 15.63
C GLU A 427 14.00 8.63 14.18
N HIS A 428 12.96 9.10 13.50
CA HIS A 428 12.80 8.84 12.07
C HIS A 428 13.28 10.03 11.26
N TRP A 429 14.01 9.74 10.18
CA TRP A 429 14.37 10.69 9.15
C TRP A 429 14.09 10.11 7.77
N THR A 430 13.86 10.99 6.81
CA THR A 430 13.65 10.61 5.41
C THR A 430 14.96 10.20 4.76
N HIS A 431 14.94 9.14 3.96
CA HIS A 431 16.07 8.76 3.13
C HIS A 431 15.82 9.23 1.69
N PRO A 432 16.50 10.30 1.22
CA PRO A 432 16.25 10.85 -0.10
C PRO A 432 16.73 9.89 -1.18
N ARG A 433 15.90 9.64 -2.19
CA ARG A 433 16.30 8.85 -3.35
C ARG A 433 17.42 9.56 -4.10
N ALA A 434 18.50 8.84 -4.39
CA ALA A 434 19.60 9.36 -5.19
C ALA A 434 19.12 9.78 -6.59
N PRO A 435 19.60 10.89 -7.15
CA PRO A 435 19.38 11.19 -8.57
C PRO A 435 19.86 10.04 -9.45
N ARG A 436 19.19 9.84 -10.59
CA ARG A 436 19.53 8.76 -11.53
C ARG A 436 21.02 8.81 -11.91
N GLY A 437 21.73 7.70 -11.72
CA GLY A 437 23.16 7.58 -12.04
C GLY A 437 24.11 8.17 -10.99
N LYS A 438 23.61 8.53 -9.80
CA LYS A 438 24.44 8.90 -8.64
C LYS A 438 24.29 7.89 -7.52
N GLU A 439 25.36 7.70 -6.75
CA GLU A 439 25.30 6.94 -5.50
C GLU A 439 24.46 7.71 -4.47
N GLY A 440 23.63 6.97 -3.74
CA GLY A 440 22.83 7.50 -2.65
C GLY A 440 23.62 7.61 -1.36
N VAL A 441 23.02 8.24 -0.36
CA VAL A 441 23.50 8.12 1.02
C VAL A 441 23.33 6.65 1.43
N PRO A 442 24.28 6.04 2.15
CA PRO A 442 24.10 4.71 2.69
C PRO A 442 22.87 4.65 3.63
N TYR A 443 22.15 3.53 3.60
CA TYR A 443 21.15 3.27 4.64
C TYR A 443 21.84 2.96 5.95
N GLU A 444 21.34 3.54 7.04
CA GLU A 444 21.89 3.26 8.37
C GLU A 444 21.65 1.80 8.76
N GLN A 445 22.66 1.20 9.37
CA GLN A 445 22.76 -0.23 9.64
C GLN A 445 22.95 -0.47 11.14
N TRP A 446 22.22 -1.44 11.68
CA TRP A 446 22.16 -1.70 13.12
C TRP A 446 22.70 -3.09 13.48
N PRO A 447 24.03 -3.31 13.38
CA PRO A 447 24.63 -4.59 13.70
C PRO A 447 24.46 -4.94 15.19
N TYR A 448 24.42 -6.23 15.49
CA TYR A 448 24.22 -6.71 16.86
C TYR A 448 24.85 -8.10 17.07
N GLN A 449 25.14 -8.38 18.34
CA GLN A 449 25.52 -9.67 18.88
C GLN A 449 24.49 -10.14 19.90
N PHE A 450 24.42 -11.46 20.08
CA PHE A 450 23.61 -12.04 21.14
C PHE A 450 24.14 -13.39 21.60
N ARG A 451 23.83 -13.77 22.84
CA ARG A 451 24.05 -15.11 23.38
C ARG A 451 22.73 -15.73 23.77
N LEU A 452 22.58 -17.03 23.53
CA LEU A 452 21.37 -17.79 23.89
C LEU A 452 21.63 -18.69 25.08
N THR A 453 20.64 -18.80 25.97
CA THR A 453 20.62 -19.79 27.06
C THR A 453 19.35 -20.63 26.95
N GLY A 454 19.47 -21.95 27.12
CA GLY A 454 18.35 -22.90 27.05
C GLY A 454 17.88 -23.23 25.63
N THR A 455 18.52 -22.69 24.59
CA THR A 455 18.28 -22.98 23.18
C THR A 455 19.53 -22.63 22.36
N ALA A 456 19.52 -22.94 21.07
CA ALA A 456 20.56 -22.60 20.11
C ALA A 456 19.91 -22.28 18.75
N PRO A 457 20.61 -21.59 17.83
CA PRO A 457 20.13 -21.42 16.46
C PRO A 457 19.89 -22.79 15.80
N VAL A 458 18.94 -22.86 14.86
CA VAL A 458 18.76 -24.05 14.01
C VAL A 458 20.01 -24.29 13.15
N ASP A 459 20.16 -25.50 12.63
CA ASP A 459 21.32 -25.84 11.81
C ASP A 459 21.28 -25.10 10.46
N GLY A 460 22.45 -24.78 9.90
CA GLY A 460 22.56 -24.19 8.55
C GLY A 460 22.39 -22.66 8.47
N ILE A 461 22.24 -21.97 9.60
CA ILE A 461 22.22 -20.48 9.64
C ILE A 461 23.45 -19.87 10.31
N VAL A 462 24.39 -20.69 10.80
CA VAL A 462 25.65 -20.25 11.41
C VAL A 462 26.79 -20.64 10.47
N HIS A 463 27.58 -19.65 10.02
CA HIS A 463 28.65 -19.82 9.03
C HIS A 463 29.96 -19.13 9.43
#